data_AF-A0A4W5PLZ0-F1
#
_entry.id   AF-A0A4W5PLZ0-F1
#
_cell.length_a   1.000
_cell.length_b   1.000
_cell.length_c   1.000
_cell.angle_alpha   90.00
_cell.angle_beta   90.00
_cell.angle_gamma   90.00
#
_symmetry.space_group_name_H-M   'P 1'
#
loop_
_entity.id
_entity.type
_entity.pdbx_description
1 polymer ?
#
loop_
_entity_poly.entity_id
_entity_poly.type
_entity_poly.pdbx_seq_one_letter_code
_entity_poly.pdbx_strand_id
1 'polypeptide(L)'
;IENSMTLPVKRLMKEAAELRDPTEHYHAQPLEDNLFEWHFSVRGPPDSDFDSGVYHGRIVLPPEYPMKPPSIILLTPNGRFEVGKKICLSISGHHPETWQPSWSIRTALIAIIGFMPTKGEGAIGSLDYNPEERRGLAKKSQDFCCETCGCSMRSALLGPSPTNPSPDDQEDQELAQQINFKAEARQASESTGAESGPPTDPQGETSTSGGQEEEEAHAEQAEAAPAASEDEPCPPAPSSRSLSPRQRRAQQHQREPPSRPTFPAFPHTAAPNPPQDASHTGSVVLIMVLALLLAALIFRRIYLTNEYKFDYEL
;
A
#
# COMPACT_ATOMS: atom_id res chain seq x y z
N ILE A 1 -3.78 20.97 23.19
CA ILE A 1 -4.40 19.94 22.31
C ILE A 1 -3.23 19.18 21.72
N GLU A 2 -2.87 18.03 22.28
CA GLU A 2 -1.53 17.46 22.06
C GLU A 2 -1.61 15.98 21.67
N ASN A 3 -1.21 15.72 20.42
CA ASN A 3 -0.83 14.44 19.85
C ASN A 3 -1.72 13.19 20.14
N SER A 4 -2.91 13.16 19.53
CA SER A 4 -3.66 11.91 19.32
C SER A 4 -3.49 11.35 17.90
N MET A 5 -2.26 11.39 17.34
CA MET A 5 -1.96 10.59 16.14
C MET A 5 -2.03 9.10 16.50
N THR A 6 -2.71 8.31 15.66
CA THR A 6 -2.83 6.86 15.82
C THR A 6 -1.48 6.16 15.59
N LEU A 7 -1.34 4.92 16.06
CA LEU A 7 -0.10 4.15 15.88
C LEU A 7 0.32 3.97 14.40
N PRO A 8 -0.60 3.66 13.44
CA PRO A 8 -0.28 3.65 12.02
C PRO A 8 0.25 4.99 11.51
N VAL A 9 -0.39 6.11 11.87
CA VAL A 9 0.06 7.46 11.45
C VAL A 9 1.45 7.78 12.01
N LYS A 10 1.71 7.47 13.29
CA LYS A 10 3.04 7.65 13.90
C LYS A 10 4.12 6.82 13.21
N ARG A 11 3.81 5.59 12.80
CA ARG A 11 4.71 4.71 12.03
C ARG A 11 5.00 5.31 10.64
N LEU A 12 3.96 5.65 9.89
CA LEU A 12 4.08 6.19 8.52
C LEU A 12 4.77 7.56 8.47
N MET A 13 4.55 8.43 9.47
CA MET A 13 5.30 9.70 9.57
C MET A 13 6.79 9.52 9.89
N LYS A 14 7.19 8.43 10.57
CA LYS A 14 8.62 8.09 10.71
C LYS A 14 9.19 7.65 9.37
N GLU A 15 8.52 6.75 8.67
CA GLU A 15 8.98 6.24 7.36
C GLU A 15 9.00 7.34 6.29
N ALA A 16 8.10 8.33 6.35
CA ALA A 16 8.12 9.49 5.44
C ALA A 16 9.23 10.51 5.79
N ALA A 17 9.84 10.41 6.96
CA ALA A 17 11.07 11.14 7.29
C ALA A 17 12.34 10.36 6.90
N GLU A 18 12.26 9.02 6.90
CA GLU A 18 13.31 8.07 6.50
C GLU A 18 13.50 8.04 4.97
N LEU A 19 12.40 8.01 4.21
CA LEU A 19 12.38 7.88 2.74
C LEU A 19 12.24 9.23 1.98
N ARG A 20 12.45 10.35 2.68
CA ARG A 20 12.20 11.70 2.14
C ARG A 20 12.99 12.02 0.88
N ASP A 21 14.27 11.65 0.88
CA ASP A 21 15.23 12.02 -0.14
C ASP A 21 15.51 10.78 -1.02
N PRO A 22 15.61 10.92 -2.35
CA PRO A 22 15.81 9.79 -3.25
C PRO A 22 17.22 9.18 -3.06
N THR A 23 17.33 7.85 -3.13
CA THR A 23 18.61 7.15 -3.20
C THR A 23 18.99 6.86 -4.66
N GLU A 24 20.13 6.19 -4.89
CA GLU A 24 20.49 5.68 -6.22
C GLU A 24 19.57 4.52 -6.66
N HIS A 25 18.99 3.81 -5.70
CA HIS A 25 18.24 2.57 -5.92
C HIS A 25 16.71 2.75 -5.85
N TYR A 26 16.19 3.62 -4.98
CA TYR A 26 14.75 3.83 -4.81
C TYR A 26 14.39 5.20 -4.20
N HIS A 27 13.12 5.56 -4.34
CA HIS A 27 12.50 6.73 -3.71
C HIS A 27 11.00 6.44 -3.52
N ALA A 28 10.42 6.85 -2.39
CA ALA A 28 8.98 6.71 -2.16
C ALA A 28 8.42 7.77 -1.22
N GLN A 29 7.25 8.31 -1.56
CA GLN A 29 6.56 9.34 -0.79
C GLN A 29 5.04 9.10 -0.77
N PRO A 30 4.34 9.49 0.31
CA PRO A 30 2.87 9.51 0.33
C PRO A 30 2.31 10.54 -0.67
N LEU A 31 1.05 10.36 -1.07
CA LEU A 31 0.29 11.42 -1.73
C LEU A 31 -0.02 12.56 -0.74
N GLU A 32 -0.08 13.80 -1.23
CA GLU A 32 -0.29 15.01 -0.41
C GLU A 32 -1.59 14.97 0.42
N ASP A 33 -2.62 14.30 -0.11
CA ASP A 33 -3.94 14.15 0.51
C ASP A 33 -4.16 12.79 1.20
N ASN A 34 -3.27 11.81 1.00
CA ASN A 34 -3.46 10.44 1.48
C ASN A 34 -2.15 9.75 1.95
N LEU A 35 -1.89 9.81 3.26
CA LEU A 35 -0.77 9.12 3.91
C LEU A 35 -0.80 7.57 3.77
N PHE A 36 -1.93 6.98 3.38
CA PHE A 36 -2.07 5.52 3.16
C PHE A 36 -1.89 5.09 1.71
N GLU A 37 -1.62 6.02 0.78
CA GLU A 37 -1.25 5.71 -0.60
C GLU A 37 0.05 6.42 -0.97
N TRP A 38 1.05 5.65 -1.37
CA TRP A 38 2.39 6.13 -1.66
C TRP A 38 2.77 5.84 -3.10
N HIS A 39 3.46 6.77 -3.74
CA HIS A 39 4.08 6.56 -5.04
C HIS A 39 5.58 6.29 -4.85
N PHE A 40 6.13 5.36 -5.64
CA PHE A 40 7.52 4.97 -5.55
C PHE A 40 8.17 4.80 -6.93
N SER A 41 9.49 4.94 -6.97
CA SER A 41 10.32 4.57 -8.12
C SER A 41 11.46 3.66 -7.64
N VAL A 42 11.77 2.62 -8.41
CA VAL A 42 12.90 1.70 -8.15
C VAL A 42 13.77 1.57 -9.40
N ARG A 43 15.08 1.48 -9.23
CA ARG A 43 16.01 1.10 -10.31
C ARG A 43 15.92 -0.40 -10.55
N GLY A 44 16.00 -0.83 -11.81
CA GLY A 44 16.17 -2.26 -12.11
C GLY A 44 17.52 -2.77 -11.60
N PRO A 45 17.62 -4.03 -11.13
CA PRO A 45 18.88 -4.59 -10.67
C PRO A 45 19.96 -4.57 -11.78
N PRO A 46 21.23 -4.31 -11.44
CA PRO A 46 22.34 -4.50 -12.38
C PRO A 46 22.43 -5.97 -12.83
N ASP A 47 23.11 -6.22 -13.94
CA ASP A 47 23.33 -7.55 -14.53
C ASP A 47 22.03 -8.36 -14.79
N SER A 48 20.89 -7.68 -14.93
CA SER A 48 19.58 -8.28 -15.15
C SER A 48 18.90 -7.75 -16.43
N ASP A 49 17.82 -8.41 -16.87
CA ASP A 49 17.01 -7.94 -18.00
C ASP A 49 16.28 -6.61 -17.75
N PHE A 50 16.34 -6.11 -16.51
CA PHE A 50 15.74 -4.86 -16.04
C PHE A 50 16.77 -3.75 -15.84
N ASP A 51 18.07 -4.05 -16.02
CA ASP A 51 19.15 -3.08 -15.93
C ASP A 51 18.95 -1.91 -16.90
N SER A 52 19.49 -0.74 -16.53
CA SER A 52 19.20 0.60 -17.07
C SER A 52 17.75 1.08 -16.92
N GLY A 53 16.83 0.26 -16.39
CA GLY A 53 15.44 0.63 -16.14
C GLY A 53 15.23 1.40 -14.83
N VAL A 54 14.17 2.22 -14.81
CA VAL A 54 13.62 2.87 -13.60
C VAL A 54 12.10 2.76 -13.66
N TYR A 55 11.52 2.09 -12.66
CA TYR A 55 10.13 1.63 -12.69
C TYR A 55 9.30 2.32 -11.63
N HIS A 56 8.22 2.99 -12.04
CA HIS A 56 7.26 3.61 -11.15
C HIS A 56 6.20 2.62 -10.68
N GLY A 57 5.73 2.80 -9.46
CA GLY A 57 4.61 2.08 -8.88
C GLY A 57 3.94 2.84 -7.75
N ARG A 58 2.97 2.19 -7.12
CA ARG A 58 2.30 2.68 -5.91
C ARG A 58 2.07 1.59 -4.87
N ILE A 59 2.05 1.99 -3.61
CA ILE A 59 1.85 1.17 -2.42
C ILE A 59 0.58 1.65 -1.74
N VAL A 60 -0.39 0.74 -1.55
CA VAL A 60 -1.65 1.01 -0.84
C VAL A 60 -1.62 0.30 0.50
N LEU A 61 -1.65 1.07 1.58
CA LEU A 61 -1.50 0.62 2.96
C LEU A 61 -2.87 0.38 3.61
N PRO A 62 -3.10 -0.77 4.28
CA PRO A 62 -4.33 -0.97 5.03
C PRO A 62 -4.37 -0.09 6.29
N PRO A 63 -5.57 0.26 6.82
CA PRO A 63 -5.71 1.01 8.08
C PRO A 63 -5.00 0.33 9.27
N GLU A 64 -4.83 -0.99 9.23
CA GLU A 64 -4.14 -1.78 10.25
C GLU A 64 -2.62 -1.87 10.04
N TYR A 65 -2.01 -1.16 9.08
CA TYR A 65 -0.55 -1.13 8.90
C TYR A 65 0.17 -0.64 10.18
N PRO A 66 1.28 -1.27 10.62
CA PRO A 66 2.04 -2.35 9.97
C PRO A 66 1.60 -3.77 10.35
N MET A 67 0.47 -3.97 11.04
CA MET A 67 -0.01 -5.32 11.42
C MET A 67 -0.57 -6.11 10.22
N LYS A 68 -0.93 -5.42 9.14
CA LYS A 68 -1.22 -6.03 7.83
C LYS A 68 -0.26 -5.50 6.74
N PRO A 69 0.16 -6.34 5.79
CA PRO A 69 1.01 -5.96 4.66
C PRO A 69 0.35 -4.96 3.69
N PRO A 70 1.15 -4.21 2.92
CA PRO A 70 0.64 -3.40 1.82
C PRO A 70 0.15 -4.22 0.61
N SER A 71 -0.60 -3.54 -0.26
CA SER A 71 -0.76 -3.93 -1.68
C SER A 71 0.20 -3.13 -2.55
N ILE A 72 0.97 -3.79 -3.41
CA ILE A 72 1.93 -3.16 -4.33
C ILE A 72 1.37 -3.23 -5.77
N ILE A 73 1.47 -2.14 -6.52
CA ILE A 73 1.05 -2.03 -7.93
C ILE A 73 2.18 -1.38 -8.74
N LEU A 74 2.58 -1.99 -9.86
CA LEU A 74 3.49 -1.36 -10.81
C LEU A 74 2.70 -0.54 -11.85
N LEU A 75 3.25 0.62 -12.22
CA LEU A 75 2.65 1.55 -13.18
C LEU A 75 3.45 1.64 -14.48
N THR A 76 4.78 1.45 -14.42
CA THR A 76 5.64 1.42 -15.62
C THR A 76 5.68 0.01 -16.25
N PRO A 77 5.45 -0.13 -17.57
CA PRO A 77 5.60 -1.41 -18.27
C PRO A 77 7.00 -2.01 -18.13
N ASN A 78 7.07 -3.29 -17.76
CA ASN A 78 8.32 -3.94 -17.34
C ASN A 78 8.47 -5.40 -17.83
N GLY A 79 7.39 -6.11 -18.20
CA GLY A 79 7.46 -7.49 -18.71
C GLY A 79 7.70 -8.57 -17.64
N ARG A 80 7.60 -8.21 -16.36
CA ARG A 80 7.66 -9.10 -15.18
C ARG A 80 6.36 -9.13 -14.39
N PHE A 81 5.67 -7.98 -14.37
CA PHE A 81 4.44 -7.69 -13.65
C PHE A 81 3.47 -6.92 -14.53
N GLU A 82 2.18 -7.27 -14.46
CA GLU A 82 1.11 -6.60 -15.19
C GLU A 82 0.77 -5.23 -14.58
N VAL A 83 0.78 -4.19 -15.43
CA VAL A 83 0.57 -2.80 -15.02
C VAL A 83 -0.82 -2.59 -14.43
N GLY A 84 -0.90 -1.83 -13.34
CA GLY A 84 -2.16 -1.45 -12.68
C GLY A 84 -2.76 -2.54 -11.78
N LYS A 85 -2.29 -3.78 -11.83
CA LYS A 85 -2.72 -4.88 -10.95
C LYS A 85 -1.89 -4.95 -9.67
N LYS A 86 -2.47 -5.58 -8.63
CA LYS A 86 -1.74 -5.96 -7.42
C LYS A 86 -0.81 -7.13 -7.76
N ILE A 87 0.44 -7.05 -7.30
CA ILE A 87 1.42 -8.13 -7.49
C ILE A 87 1.52 -9.03 -6.24
N CYS A 88 1.68 -10.33 -6.46
CA CYS A 88 2.11 -11.26 -5.42
C CYS A 88 3.63 -11.21 -5.25
N LEU A 89 4.07 -10.82 -4.05
CA LEU A 89 5.41 -11.08 -3.50
C LEU A 89 5.25 -11.75 -2.13
N SER A 90 6.30 -12.43 -1.64
CA SER A 90 6.37 -12.99 -0.27
C SER A 90 6.38 -11.93 0.84
N ILE A 91 6.34 -10.64 0.48
CA ILE A 91 6.19 -9.48 1.36
C ILE A 91 4.83 -8.76 1.18
N SER A 92 3.95 -9.27 0.32
CA SER A 92 2.70 -8.62 -0.09
C SER A 92 1.47 -9.23 0.60
N GLY A 93 0.34 -8.52 0.58
CA GLY A 93 -0.93 -8.99 1.15
C GLY A 93 -1.60 -10.21 0.51
N HIS A 94 -0.93 -10.93 -0.38
CA HIS A 94 -1.33 -12.28 -0.77
C HIS A 94 -0.79 -13.39 0.16
N HIS A 95 0.24 -13.08 0.97
CA HIS A 95 0.81 -13.95 1.99
C HIS A 95 0.86 -13.22 3.35
N PRO A 96 -0.29 -13.01 4.02
CA PRO A 96 -0.34 -12.31 5.30
C PRO A 96 0.47 -13.01 6.42
N GLU A 97 0.71 -14.31 6.31
CA GLU A 97 1.51 -15.14 7.22
C GLU A 97 3.03 -15.00 7.04
N THR A 98 3.51 -14.51 5.89
CA THR A 98 4.94 -14.20 5.67
C THR A 98 5.32 -12.77 6.02
N TRP A 99 4.35 -11.85 6.01
CA TRP A 99 4.53 -10.47 6.45
C TRP A 99 5.01 -10.37 7.91
N GLN A 100 5.88 -9.40 8.18
CA GLN A 100 6.34 -9.09 9.53
C GLN A 100 6.11 -7.60 9.82
N PRO A 101 5.42 -7.22 10.92
CA PRO A 101 5.18 -5.82 11.27
C PRO A 101 6.44 -4.98 11.56
N SER A 102 7.62 -5.61 11.67
CA SER A 102 8.93 -4.95 11.71
C SER A 102 9.38 -4.40 10.35
N TRP A 103 8.94 -5.00 9.24
CA TRP A 103 9.27 -4.54 7.88
C TRP A 103 8.63 -3.18 7.57
N SER A 104 9.35 -2.35 6.82
CA SER A 104 8.97 -0.99 6.43
C SER A 104 8.72 -0.88 4.92
N ILE A 105 8.32 0.30 4.46
CA ILE A 105 8.26 0.65 3.04
C ILE A 105 9.65 0.55 2.40
N ARG A 106 10.74 0.94 3.10
CA ARG A 106 12.14 0.69 2.66
C ARG A 106 12.36 -0.80 2.37
N THR A 107 12.00 -1.67 3.32
CA THR A 107 12.07 -3.13 3.14
C THR A 107 11.25 -3.61 1.93
N ALA A 108 10.09 -2.99 1.68
CA ALA A 108 9.24 -3.35 0.55
C ALA A 108 9.85 -2.98 -0.81
N LEU A 109 10.51 -1.82 -0.92
CA LEU A 109 11.21 -1.38 -2.14
C LEU A 109 12.39 -2.28 -2.47
N ILE A 110 13.19 -2.63 -1.47
CA ILE A 110 14.34 -3.55 -1.58
C ILE A 110 13.90 -4.93 -2.05
N ALA A 111 12.78 -5.45 -1.51
CA ALA A 111 12.19 -6.70 -1.97
C ALA A 111 11.67 -6.63 -3.42
N ILE A 112 11.05 -5.51 -3.84
CA ILE A 112 10.61 -5.33 -5.24
C ILE A 112 11.82 -5.40 -6.20
N ILE A 113 12.94 -4.79 -5.84
CA ILE A 113 14.20 -4.86 -6.59
C ILE A 113 14.70 -6.32 -6.62
N GLY A 114 14.84 -6.97 -5.47
CA GLY A 114 15.34 -8.35 -5.35
C GLY A 114 14.46 -9.41 -6.03
N PHE A 115 13.14 -9.23 -6.11
CA PHE A 115 12.22 -10.14 -6.79
C PHE A 115 11.96 -9.81 -8.28
N MET A 116 12.45 -8.68 -8.78
CA MET A 116 12.30 -8.33 -10.20
C MET A 116 12.96 -9.36 -11.17
N PRO A 117 14.18 -9.89 -10.93
CA PRO A 117 14.84 -10.82 -11.84
C PRO A 117 14.43 -12.29 -11.66
N THR A 118 13.61 -12.62 -10.65
CA THR A 118 13.13 -14.00 -10.42
C THR A 118 12.05 -14.40 -11.43
N LYS A 119 11.68 -15.68 -11.49
CA LYS A 119 10.66 -16.20 -12.43
C LYS A 119 9.23 -15.87 -11.98
N GLY A 120 8.30 -15.79 -12.93
CA GLY A 120 6.87 -15.52 -12.67
C GLY A 120 6.13 -16.69 -12.04
N GLU A 121 6.37 -17.90 -12.54
CA GLU A 121 5.86 -19.18 -12.04
C GLU A 121 4.33 -19.21 -11.82
N GLY A 122 3.60 -18.43 -12.62
CA GLY A 122 2.13 -18.34 -12.56
C GLY A 122 1.57 -17.46 -11.43
N ALA A 123 2.41 -16.74 -10.68
CA ALA A 123 1.96 -15.84 -9.61
C ALA A 123 1.02 -14.75 -10.13
N ILE A 124 0.06 -14.31 -9.31
CA ILE A 124 -0.97 -13.35 -9.73
C ILE A 124 -0.33 -12.03 -10.15
N GLY A 125 -0.65 -11.61 -11.37
CA GLY A 125 -0.10 -10.41 -12.00
C GLY A 125 1.33 -10.55 -12.51
N SER A 126 1.91 -11.77 -12.59
CA SER A 126 3.20 -12.00 -13.26
C SER A 126 3.09 -12.05 -14.79
N LEU A 127 4.19 -11.76 -15.47
CA LEU A 127 4.36 -11.82 -16.92
C LEU A 127 5.70 -12.47 -17.28
N ASP A 128 5.69 -13.39 -18.24
CA ASP A 128 6.88 -14.11 -18.70
C ASP A 128 7.35 -13.64 -20.10
N TYR A 129 7.56 -12.32 -20.23
CA TYR A 129 8.18 -11.73 -21.42
C TYR A 129 9.65 -12.20 -21.54
N ASN A 130 10.17 -12.24 -22.76
CA ASN A 130 11.53 -12.71 -22.97
C ASN A 130 12.60 -11.65 -22.59
N PRO A 131 13.87 -12.05 -22.39
CA PRO A 131 14.96 -11.15 -21.99
C PRO A 131 15.15 -9.91 -22.88
N GLU A 132 15.00 -10.03 -24.20
CA GLU A 132 15.16 -8.92 -25.13
C GLU A 132 14.01 -7.91 -25.03
N GLU A 133 12.77 -8.40 -24.89
CA GLU A 133 11.59 -7.57 -24.66
C GLU A 133 11.69 -6.79 -23.34
N ARG A 134 12.12 -7.46 -22.26
CA ARG A 134 12.34 -6.85 -20.94
C ARG A 134 13.39 -5.74 -20.99
N ARG A 135 14.55 -5.97 -21.64
CA ARG A 135 15.57 -4.93 -21.87
C ARG A 135 15.07 -3.79 -22.76
N GLY A 136 14.18 -4.09 -23.71
CA GLY A 136 13.48 -3.10 -24.52
C GLY A 136 12.50 -2.23 -23.72
N LEU A 137 11.84 -2.80 -22.71
CA LEU A 137 10.99 -2.07 -21.76
C LEU A 137 11.81 -1.29 -20.73
N ALA A 138 12.93 -1.84 -20.24
CA ALA A 138 13.87 -1.14 -19.36
C ALA A 138 14.33 0.19 -19.96
N LYS A 139 14.75 0.20 -21.24
CA LYS A 139 15.13 1.44 -21.94
C LYS A 139 13.98 2.44 -22.06
N LYS A 140 12.76 1.96 -22.35
CA LYS A 140 11.55 2.81 -22.45
C LYS A 140 11.07 3.36 -21.10
N SER A 141 11.37 2.66 -20.00
CA SER A 141 10.93 3.05 -18.65
C SER A 141 11.45 4.42 -18.22
N GLN A 142 12.64 4.82 -18.71
CA GLN A 142 13.25 6.14 -18.46
C GLN A 142 12.38 7.31 -18.93
N ASP A 143 11.60 7.13 -20.00
CA ASP A 143 10.72 8.17 -20.56
C ASP A 143 9.29 8.11 -19.99
N PHE A 144 9.03 7.24 -19.01
CA PHE A 144 7.76 7.20 -18.28
C PHE A 144 7.61 8.42 -17.36
N CYS A 145 6.42 9.03 -17.40
CA CYS A 145 6.00 10.07 -16.47
C CYS A 145 4.66 9.67 -15.84
N CYS A 146 4.54 9.78 -14.52
CA CYS A 146 3.30 9.42 -13.82
C CYS A 146 2.23 10.52 -13.92
N GLU A 147 1.06 10.21 -14.47
CA GLU A 147 -0.07 11.15 -14.55
C GLU A 147 -0.59 11.62 -13.18
N THR A 148 -0.43 10.81 -12.13
CA THR A 148 -0.95 11.12 -10.77
C THR A 148 -0.05 12.09 -10.01
N CYS A 149 1.27 11.92 -10.07
CA CYS A 149 2.23 12.68 -9.24
C CYS A 149 3.29 13.46 -10.04
N GLY A 150 3.22 13.46 -11.37
CA GLY A 150 4.16 14.18 -12.25
C GLY A 150 5.59 13.64 -12.26
N CYS A 151 5.87 12.53 -11.57
CA CYS A 151 7.22 11.99 -11.45
C CYS A 151 7.73 11.42 -12.78
N SER A 152 8.85 11.95 -13.28
CA SER A 152 9.55 11.52 -14.50
C SER A 152 10.70 10.59 -14.15
N MET A 153 10.74 9.38 -14.72
CA MET A 153 11.68 8.34 -14.28
C MET A 153 13.15 8.70 -14.51
N ARG A 154 13.45 9.40 -15.61
CA ARG A 154 14.76 9.97 -15.95
C ARG A 154 15.39 10.83 -14.84
N SER A 155 14.59 11.36 -13.91
CA SER A 155 15.05 12.17 -12.77
C SER A 155 14.42 11.76 -11.44
N ALA A 156 13.92 10.53 -11.32
CA ALA A 156 13.22 10.06 -10.11
C ALA A 156 14.16 9.55 -9.00
N LEU A 157 15.42 9.24 -9.35
CA LEU A 157 16.44 8.64 -8.50
C LEU A 157 17.79 9.36 -8.70
N LEU A 158 18.70 9.24 -7.75
CA LEU A 158 20.08 9.72 -7.93
C LEU A 158 20.80 8.90 -9.02
N GLY A 159 21.73 9.54 -9.73
CA GLY A 159 22.59 8.85 -10.70
C GLY A 159 23.61 7.94 -10.00
N PRO A 160 23.97 6.79 -10.59
CA PRO A 160 24.86 5.82 -9.94
C PRO A 160 26.25 6.40 -9.65
N SER A 161 26.72 6.25 -8.42
CA SER A 161 28.04 6.68 -7.98
C SER A 161 29.14 5.76 -8.53
N PRO A 162 30.28 6.30 -9.01
CA PRO A 162 31.43 5.51 -9.45
C PRO A 162 32.30 5.01 -8.28
N THR A 163 31.75 4.94 -7.08
CA THR A 163 32.47 4.69 -5.82
C THR A 163 32.04 3.36 -5.19
N ASN A 164 32.79 2.86 -4.20
CA ASN A 164 32.36 1.69 -3.41
C ASN A 164 30.98 1.92 -2.77
N PRO A 165 30.15 0.86 -2.62
CA PRO A 165 28.81 0.97 -2.04
C PRO A 165 28.85 1.57 -0.63
N SER A 166 27.90 2.45 -0.33
CA SER A 166 27.78 3.12 0.96
C SER A 166 27.38 2.13 2.08
N PRO A 167 27.46 2.54 3.37
CA PRO A 167 26.97 1.71 4.47
C PRO A 167 25.48 1.37 4.34
N ASP A 168 24.68 2.29 3.79
CA ASP A 168 23.24 2.12 3.63
C ASP A 168 22.92 1.13 2.50
N ASP A 169 23.70 1.14 1.41
CA ASP A 169 23.62 0.14 0.33
C ASP A 169 24.03 -1.26 0.80
N GLN A 170 24.95 -1.35 1.78
CA GLN A 170 25.36 -2.61 2.39
C GLN A 170 24.25 -3.16 3.30
N GLU A 171 23.61 -2.31 4.12
CA GLU A 171 22.41 -2.70 4.90
C GLU A 171 21.27 -3.18 3.97
N ASP A 172 21.04 -2.49 2.85
CA ASP A 172 20.02 -2.88 1.87
C ASP A 172 20.32 -4.23 1.20
N GLN A 173 21.59 -4.52 0.91
CA GLN A 173 22.03 -5.81 0.36
C GLN A 173 21.92 -6.96 1.37
N GLU A 174 22.25 -6.75 2.64
CA GLU A 174 22.05 -7.76 3.70
C GLU A 174 20.55 -8.02 3.93
N LEU A 175 19.74 -6.96 3.93
CA LEU A 175 18.29 -7.03 4.08
C LEU A 175 17.64 -7.78 2.92
N ALA A 176 18.06 -7.53 1.67
CA ALA A 176 17.60 -8.26 0.48
C ALA A 176 17.87 -9.78 0.59
N GLN A 177 19.08 -10.16 1.00
CA GLN A 177 19.46 -11.57 1.22
C GLN A 177 18.59 -12.23 2.29
N GLN A 178 18.35 -11.56 3.41
CA GLN A 178 17.52 -12.07 4.50
C GLN A 178 16.04 -12.27 4.08
N ILE A 179 15.50 -11.36 3.24
CA ILE A 179 14.14 -11.48 2.70
C ILE A 179 14.03 -12.70 1.77
N ASN A 180 14.97 -12.86 0.84
CA ASN A 180 14.91 -13.94 -0.15
C ASN A 180 15.02 -15.33 0.51
N PHE A 181 16.02 -15.53 1.38
CA PHE A 181 16.20 -16.77 2.13
C PHE A 181 14.95 -17.14 2.96
N LYS A 182 14.30 -16.15 3.57
CA LYS A 182 13.08 -16.36 4.38
C LYS A 182 11.85 -16.70 3.53
N ALA A 183 11.82 -16.31 2.25
CA ALA A 183 10.78 -16.72 1.31
C ALA A 183 10.99 -18.16 0.85
N GLU A 184 12.20 -18.49 0.38
CA GLU A 184 12.58 -19.82 -0.12
C GLU A 184 12.37 -20.92 0.93
N ALA A 185 12.85 -20.68 2.16
CA ALA A 185 12.71 -21.63 3.26
C ALA A 185 11.26 -21.95 3.65
N ARG A 186 10.31 -21.05 3.34
CA ARG A 186 8.87 -21.26 3.60
C ARG A 186 8.18 -21.98 2.45
N GLN A 187 8.46 -21.61 1.20
CA GLN A 187 7.96 -22.33 0.03
C GLN A 187 8.39 -23.81 0.03
N ALA A 188 9.62 -24.10 0.49
CA ALA A 188 10.09 -25.47 0.71
C ALA A 188 9.25 -26.25 1.76
N SER A 189 8.75 -25.58 2.79
CA SER A 189 7.90 -26.20 3.83
C SER A 189 6.44 -26.40 3.41
N GLU A 190 5.92 -25.59 2.49
CA GLU A 190 4.55 -25.75 1.97
C GLU A 190 4.48 -26.85 0.89
N SER A 191 5.49 -26.93 0.01
CA SER A 191 5.58 -27.94 -1.06
C SER A 191 5.74 -29.38 -0.56
N THR A 192 6.19 -29.60 0.69
CA THR A 192 6.28 -30.94 1.30
C THR A 192 5.00 -31.41 2.00
N GLY A 193 3.94 -30.58 2.06
CA GLY A 193 2.70 -30.89 2.78
C GLY A 193 1.64 -31.69 2.02
N ALA A 194 1.89 -32.08 0.76
CA ALA A 194 0.83 -32.33 -0.21
C ALA A 194 0.79 -33.70 -0.91
N GLU A 195 1.43 -34.76 -0.38
CA GLU A 195 1.16 -36.12 -0.86
C GLU A 195 1.29 -37.19 0.24
N SER A 196 0.19 -37.91 0.53
CA SER A 196 0.17 -39.07 1.45
C SER A 196 -1.01 -40.01 1.16
N GLY A 197 -1.04 -40.56 -0.05
CA GLY A 197 -1.74 -41.83 -0.30
C GLY A 197 -1.04 -42.98 0.46
N PRO A 198 -1.77 -43.97 1.00
CA PRO A 198 -1.18 -44.98 1.88
C PRO A 198 -0.43 -46.09 1.09
N PRO A 199 0.87 -46.32 1.37
CA PRO A 199 1.57 -47.52 0.90
C PRO A 199 1.35 -48.70 1.86
N THR A 200 1.19 -49.90 1.31
CA THR A 200 1.13 -51.17 2.05
C THR A 200 2.53 -51.69 2.41
N ASP A 201 2.63 -52.51 3.47
CA ASP A 201 3.80 -53.33 3.80
C ASP A 201 4.34 -54.13 2.59
N PRO A 202 5.65 -54.45 2.59
CA PRO A 202 5.98 -55.85 2.90
C PRO A 202 7.18 -56.08 3.84
N GLN A 203 7.08 -57.24 4.50
CA GLN A 203 7.92 -57.85 5.54
C GLN A 203 9.38 -58.20 5.14
N GLY A 204 10.24 -58.36 6.15
CA GLY A 204 11.46 -59.22 6.12
C GLY A 204 12.82 -58.50 6.10
N GLU A 205 13.90 -58.96 6.74
CA GLU A 205 14.10 -60.08 7.69
C GLU A 205 15.24 -59.76 8.70
N THR A 206 15.36 -60.58 9.75
CA THR A 206 16.40 -60.70 10.82
C THR A 206 17.83 -60.15 10.54
N SER A 207 18.55 -59.58 11.52
CA SER A 207 19.11 -60.38 12.64
C SER A 207 19.57 -59.62 13.90
N THR A 208 19.23 -60.21 15.05
CA THR A 208 19.75 -60.15 16.43
C THR A 208 21.15 -59.57 16.73
N SER A 209 21.22 -58.64 17.70
CA SER A 209 21.95 -58.76 18.99
C SER A 209 21.92 -57.41 19.75
N GLY A 210 21.71 -57.29 21.07
CA GLY A 210 21.43 -58.29 22.11
C GLY A 210 21.75 -57.70 23.50
N GLY A 211 20.73 -57.52 24.36
CA GLY A 211 20.91 -56.88 25.68
C GLY A 211 19.59 -56.63 26.42
N GLN A 212 19.20 -57.59 27.28
CA GLN A 212 18.16 -57.45 28.31
C GLN A 212 18.74 -56.68 29.53
N GLU A 213 18.06 -56.29 30.62
CA GLU A 213 16.73 -56.51 31.26
C GLU A 213 16.35 -55.15 31.95
N GLU A 214 15.17 -54.78 32.50
CA GLU A 214 13.79 -55.32 32.70
C GLU A 214 12.78 -54.48 31.82
N GLU A 215 11.43 -54.57 31.80
CA GLU A 215 10.31 -54.78 32.77
C GLU A 215 10.18 -53.67 33.87
N GLU A 216 9.01 -53.26 34.41
CA GLU A 216 7.55 -53.37 34.07
C GLU A 216 6.85 -52.13 34.73
N ALA A 217 6.02 -51.27 34.13
CA ALA A 217 4.74 -51.33 33.39
C ALA A 217 3.45 -51.52 34.23
N HIS A 218 2.72 -50.42 34.46
CA HIS A 218 1.24 -50.33 34.67
C HIS A 218 0.79 -48.87 34.39
N ALA A 219 -0.33 -48.52 33.74
CA ALA A 219 -1.70 -49.09 33.65
C ALA A 219 -2.52 -48.87 34.95
N GLU A 220 -3.79 -48.44 34.97
CA GLU A 220 -4.74 -48.15 33.87
C GLU A 220 -5.84 -47.11 34.28
N GLN A 221 -6.49 -46.49 33.29
CA GLN A 221 -7.80 -45.80 33.20
C GLN A 221 -8.61 -45.29 34.45
N ALA A 222 -9.04 -44.01 34.31
CA ALA A 222 -10.44 -43.51 34.40
C ALA A 222 -11.18 -43.09 35.72
N GLU A 223 -11.96 -42.01 35.50
CA GLU A 223 -13.30 -41.66 36.05
C GLU A 223 -13.51 -40.81 37.34
N ALA A 224 -14.74 -40.26 37.41
CA ALA A 224 -15.42 -39.51 38.47
C ALA A 224 -15.04 -38.03 38.78
N ALA A 225 -16.06 -37.17 38.69
CA ALA A 225 -16.19 -35.87 39.40
C ALA A 225 -17.07 -36.10 40.69
N PRO A 226 -17.45 -35.13 41.59
CA PRO A 226 -17.92 -33.77 41.26
C PRO A 226 -17.76 -32.63 42.32
N ALA A 227 -18.32 -31.45 41.98
CA ALA A 227 -19.07 -30.49 42.83
C ALA A 227 -18.38 -29.50 43.81
N ALA A 228 -18.90 -28.26 43.78
CA ALA A 228 -19.01 -27.22 44.83
C ALA A 228 -17.72 -26.54 45.39
N SER A 229 -17.72 -25.26 45.82
CA SER A 229 -18.67 -24.12 45.63
C SER A 229 -18.08 -22.81 46.20
N GLU A 230 -18.39 -21.66 45.57
CA GLU A 230 -18.52 -20.31 46.18
C GLU A 230 -17.27 -19.65 46.85
N ASP A 231 -17.27 -18.35 47.22
CA ASP A 231 -17.55 -17.10 46.46
C ASP A 231 -17.13 -15.88 47.34
N GLU A 232 -16.57 -14.79 46.77
CA GLU A 232 -16.60 -13.38 47.29
C GLU A 232 -15.71 -12.43 46.42
N PRO A 233 -15.94 -11.09 46.42
CA PRO A 233 -16.10 -10.39 45.13
C PRO A 233 -15.19 -9.17 44.87
N CYS A 234 -15.40 -8.53 43.72
CA CYS A 234 -14.73 -7.30 43.25
C CYS A 234 -15.74 -6.13 43.11
N PRO A 235 -15.34 -4.85 43.29
CA PRO A 235 -16.28 -3.71 43.39
C PRO A 235 -16.80 -3.18 42.04
N PRO A 236 -17.94 -2.45 42.02
CA PRO A 236 -18.67 -2.11 40.80
C PRO A 236 -18.22 -0.81 40.10
N ALA A 237 -18.41 -0.77 38.78
CA ALA A 237 -18.25 0.42 37.93
C ALA A 237 -19.58 1.20 37.73
N PRO A 238 -19.56 2.52 37.46
CA PRO A 238 -20.77 3.33 37.29
C PRO A 238 -21.49 3.06 35.95
N SER A 239 -22.83 3.05 35.97
CA SER A 239 -23.66 2.72 34.80
C SER A 239 -24.08 3.95 33.97
N SER A 240 -23.76 3.95 32.68
CA SER A 240 -24.25 4.91 31.70
C SER A 240 -25.47 4.35 30.95
N ARG A 241 -26.67 4.85 31.27
CA ARG A 241 -27.91 4.43 30.59
C ARG A 241 -28.00 5.05 29.20
N SER A 242 -27.97 4.24 28.16
CA SER A 242 -28.27 4.67 26.78
C SER A 242 -29.77 4.95 26.63
N LEU A 243 -30.12 6.11 26.07
CA LEU A 243 -31.51 6.50 25.79
C LEU A 243 -31.97 6.00 24.41
N SER A 244 -33.22 5.56 24.33
CA SER A 244 -33.79 5.00 23.10
C SER A 244 -34.01 6.06 22.00
N PRO A 245 -33.96 5.69 20.70
CA PRO A 245 -34.16 6.63 19.60
C PRO A 245 -35.48 7.43 19.65
N ARG A 246 -36.54 6.87 20.25
CA ARG A 246 -37.84 7.56 20.41
C ARG A 246 -37.78 8.74 21.38
N GLN A 247 -36.93 8.70 22.40
CA GLN A 247 -36.86 9.76 23.43
C GLN A 247 -36.20 11.05 22.90
N ARG A 248 -35.25 10.93 21.96
CA ARG A 248 -34.52 12.09 21.41
C ARG A 248 -35.41 13.05 20.62
N ARG A 249 -36.51 12.57 20.02
CA ARG A 249 -37.40 13.39 19.16
C ARG A 249 -38.34 14.31 19.93
N ALA A 250 -38.60 14.03 21.22
CA ALA A 250 -39.57 14.78 22.03
C ALA A 250 -39.04 16.14 22.53
N GLN A 251 -37.73 16.29 22.71
CA GLN A 251 -37.13 17.51 23.27
C GLN A 251 -36.87 18.64 22.25
N GLN A 252 -37.03 18.37 20.94
CA GLN A 252 -36.64 19.32 19.88
C GLN A 252 -37.77 20.26 19.44
N HIS A 253 -38.98 20.14 20.01
CA HIS A 253 -40.16 20.95 19.65
C HIS A 253 -40.48 22.12 20.60
N GLN A 254 -39.59 22.48 21.53
CA GLN A 254 -39.77 23.60 22.46
C GLN A 254 -38.61 24.63 22.41
N ARG A 255 -38.37 25.23 21.23
CA ARG A 255 -37.60 26.48 21.08
C ARG A 255 -38.21 27.37 20.00
N GLU A 256 -39.08 28.28 20.43
CA GLU A 256 -39.62 29.37 19.64
C GLU A 256 -38.61 30.54 19.58
N PRO A 257 -38.40 31.22 18.44
CA PRO A 257 -37.49 32.36 18.35
C PRO A 257 -38.15 33.65 18.86
N PRO A 258 -37.47 34.48 19.68
CA PRO A 258 -38.05 35.72 20.18
C PRO A 258 -38.22 36.78 19.09
N SER A 259 -39.28 37.57 19.19
CA SER A 259 -39.62 38.65 18.28
C SER A 259 -38.70 39.88 18.43
N ARG A 260 -38.49 40.60 17.31
CA ARG A 260 -37.58 41.75 17.22
C ARG A 260 -38.31 43.05 17.58
N PRO A 261 -37.75 43.93 18.44
CA PRO A 261 -38.38 45.20 18.80
C PRO A 261 -38.33 46.22 17.64
N THR A 262 -39.39 47.02 17.52
CA THR A 262 -39.52 48.13 16.56
C THR A 262 -38.97 49.42 17.16
N PHE A 263 -38.22 50.19 16.36
CA PHE A 263 -37.80 51.57 16.70
C PHE A 263 -38.44 52.58 15.72
N PRO A 264 -38.76 53.81 16.17
CA PRO A 264 -39.36 54.85 15.34
C PRO A 264 -38.35 55.50 14.37
N ALA A 265 -38.87 56.10 13.29
CA ALA A 265 -38.07 56.68 12.22
C ALA A 265 -37.75 58.17 12.45
N PHE A 266 -36.60 58.62 11.91
CA PHE A 266 -36.26 60.03 11.66
C PHE A 266 -35.67 60.18 10.25
N PRO A 267 -35.78 61.37 9.60
CA PRO A 267 -35.67 61.48 8.15
C PRO A 267 -34.25 61.75 7.60
N HIS A 268 -34.08 61.29 6.36
CA HIS A 268 -33.06 61.57 5.33
C HIS A 268 -31.98 62.64 5.58
N THR A 269 -30.73 62.22 5.38
CA THR A 269 -29.71 63.00 4.66
C THR A 269 -29.09 62.10 3.61
N ALA A 270 -28.91 62.57 2.37
CA ALA A 270 -28.41 61.76 1.27
C ALA A 270 -26.87 61.71 1.24
N ALA A 271 -26.31 60.55 0.91
CA ALA A 271 -24.90 60.36 0.57
C ALA A 271 -24.78 59.86 -0.89
N PRO A 272 -23.69 60.15 -1.63
CA PRO A 272 -23.55 59.75 -3.03
C PRO A 272 -23.36 58.24 -3.19
N ASN A 273 -23.92 57.67 -4.26
CA ASN A 273 -23.64 56.28 -4.64
C ASN A 273 -22.18 56.14 -5.09
N PRO A 274 -21.45 55.09 -4.67
CA PRO A 274 -20.22 54.69 -5.34
C PRO A 274 -20.54 54.11 -6.72
N PRO A 275 -19.62 54.20 -7.71
CA PRO A 275 -19.84 53.63 -9.03
C PRO A 275 -19.86 52.10 -8.97
N GLN A 276 -20.98 51.51 -9.40
CA GLN A 276 -21.01 50.14 -9.88
C GLN A 276 -20.35 50.09 -11.29
N ASP A 277 -20.17 48.89 -11.85
CA ASP A 277 -19.63 48.60 -13.20
C ASP A 277 -18.10 48.51 -13.40
N ALA A 278 -17.36 48.10 -12.36
CA ALA A 278 -15.97 47.63 -12.52
C ALA A 278 -15.75 46.12 -12.22
N SER A 279 -16.54 45.52 -11.32
CA SER A 279 -16.33 44.14 -10.87
C SER A 279 -16.96 43.08 -11.79
N HIS A 280 -18.12 43.37 -12.38
CA HIS A 280 -18.85 42.40 -13.20
C HIS A 280 -18.16 42.13 -14.55
N THR A 281 -17.66 43.17 -15.21
CA THR A 281 -16.91 43.07 -16.47
C THR A 281 -15.62 42.25 -16.32
N GLY A 282 -14.85 42.48 -15.26
CA GLY A 282 -13.66 41.67 -14.95
C GLY A 282 -13.99 40.19 -14.71
N SER A 283 -15.08 39.91 -13.98
CA SER A 283 -15.57 38.54 -13.73
C SER A 283 -15.98 37.83 -15.02
N VAL A 284 -16.77 38.47 -15.88
CA VAL A 284 -17.22 37.90 -17.16
C VAL A 284 -16.02 37.63 -18.09
N VAL A 285 -15.05 38.54 -18.19
CA VAL A 285 -13.83 38.31 -18.99
C VAL A 285 -13.03 37.12 -18.46
N LEU A 286 -12.85 37.00 -17.14
CA LEU A 286 -12.15 35.87 -16.53
C LEU A 286 -12.87 34.54 -16.81
N ILE A 287 -14.20 34.50 -16.67
CA ILE A 287 -15.01 33.30 -16.97
C ILE A 287 -14.88 32.90 -18.43
N MET A 288 -14.93 33.86 -19.37
CA MET A 288 -14.78 33.59 -20.81
C MET A 288 -13.37 33.07 -21.14
N VAL A 289 -12.31 33.62 -20.54
CA VAL A 289 -10.94 33.13 -20.72
C VAL A 289 -10.77 31.72 -20.16
N LEU A 290 -11.28 31.45 -18.96
CA LEU A 290 -11.24 30.10 -18.36
C LEU A 290 -12.04 29.08 -19.17
N ALA A 291 -13.20 29.46 -19.70
CA ALA A 291 -14.00 28.61 -20.57
C ALA A 291 -13.28 28.28 -21.90
N LEU A 292 -12.62 29.27 -22.52
CA LEU A 292 -11.82 29.07 -23.74
C LEU A 292 -10.59 28.19 -23.49
N LEU A 293 -9.89 28.37 -22.37
CA LEU A 293 -8.76 27.52 -21.98
C LEU A 293 -9.21 26.08 -21.72
N LEU A 294 -10.33 25.89 -21.00
CA LEU A 294 -10.87 24.57 -20.71
C LEU A 294 -11.39 23.88 -21.99
N ALA A 295 -12.03 24.61 -22.89
CA ALA A 295 -12.41 24.12 -24.22
C ALA A 295 -11.19 23.73 -25.07
N ALA A 296 -10.10 24.51 -25.04
CA ALA A 296 -8.86 24.19 -25.73
C ALA A 296 -8.16 22.95 -25.16
N LEU A 297 -8.21 22.75 -23.83
CA LEU A 297 -7.71 21.53 -23.18
C LEU A 297 -8.57 20.30 -23.53
N ILE A 298 -9.90 20.42 -23.56
CA ILE A 298 -10.79 19.35 -24.04
C ILE A 298 -10.52 19.03 -25.51
N PHE A 299 -10.40 20.04 -26.38
CA PHE A 299 -10.13 19.83 -27.80
C PHE A 299 -8.75 19.20 -28.03
N ARG A 300 -7.71 19.66 -27.32
CA ARG A 300 -6.37 19.04 -27.34
C ARG A 300 -6.43 17.58 -26.88
N ARG A 301 -7.19 17.27 -25.82
CA ARG A 301 -7.38 15.90 -25.34
C ARG A 301 -8.07 15.03 -26.40
N ILE A 302 -9.18 15.50 -26.98
CA ILE A 302 -9.93 14.80 -28.03
C ILE A 302 -9.06 14.58 -29.28
N TYR A 303 -8.28 15.58 -29.69
CA TYR A 303 -7.35 15.47 -30.82
C TYR A 303 -6.29 14.39 -30.57
N LEU A 304 -5.62 14.45 -29.40
CA LEU A 304 -4.59 13.47 -29.02
C LEU A 304 -5.15 12.05 -28.78
N THR A 305 -6.44 11.89 -28.47
CA THR A 305 -7.09 10.57 -28.43
C THR A 305 -7.58 10.08 -29.79
N ASN A 306 -7.67 10.95 -30.80
CA ASN A 306 -8.21 10.61 -32.13
C ASN A 306 -7.12 10.39 -33.19
N GLU A 307 -5.86 10.75 -32.94
CA GLU A 307 -4.72 10.26 -33.72
C GLU A 307 -4.46 8.77 -33.44
N TYR A 308 -5.37 7.90 -33.89
CA TYR A 308 -5.06 6.56 -34.44
C TYR A 308 -6.25 5.91 -35.18
N LYS A 309 -7.16 6.69 -35.78
CA LYS A 309 -8.15 6.12 -36.72
C LYS A 309 -8.60 7.05 -37.87
N PHE A 310 -7.71 7.19 -38.85
CA PHE A 310 -8.04 7.60 -40.21
C PHE A 310 -7.52 6.53 -41.19
N ASP A 311 -8.30 5.46 -41.33
CA ASP A 311 -8.12 4.45 -42.37
C ASP A 311 -8.49 5.08 -43.72
N TYR A 312 -7.49 5.56 -44.46
CA TYR A 312 -7.67 6.09 -45.82
C TYR A 312 -7.70 4.94 -46.84
N GLU A 313 -8.86 4.32 -47.04
CA GLU A 313 -9.16 3.55 -48.26
C GLU A 313 -9.69 4.49 -49.36
N LEU A 314 -8.83 4.86 -50.32
CA LEU A 314 -9.20 5.34 -51.66
C LEU A 314 -8.02 5.31 -52.65
#